data_AF-A0A2V6P8Q4-F1
#
_entry.id   AF-A0A2V6P8Q4-F1
#
_cell.length_a   1.000
_cell.length_b   1.000
_cell.length_c   1.000
_cell.angle_alpha   90.00
_cell.angle_beta   90.00
_cell.angle_gamma   90.00
#
_symmetry.space_group_name_H-M   'P 1'
#
loop_
_entity.id
_entity.type
_entity.pdbx_description
1 polymer ?
#
loop_
_entity_poly.entity_id
_entity_poly.type
_entity_poly.pdbx_seq_one_letter_code
_entity_poly.pdbx_strand_id
1 'polypeptide(L)'
;MGISLEHLAGNLTLAALKTKIRQKEEAGFELVTLARGRLGGQATNLATFRERSDGSDPGDIDLVPIPAGESREAHESRLDDGEEGGRSFISYAAVFVSSAETNVAVDRA
;
A
#
# COMPACT_ATOMS: atom_id res chain seq x y z
N MET A 1 -5.79 17.83 11.86
CA MET A 1 -5.53 16.50 11.31
C MET A 1 -5.13 16.68 9.86
N GLY A 2 -3.84 16.57 9.54
CA GLY A 2 -3.33 16.73 8.18
C GLY A 2 -3.48 15.48 7.32
N ILE A 3 -3.63 15.67 6.01
CA ILE A 3 -3.50 14.62 4.98
C ILE A 3 -2.24 14.91 4.16
N SER A 4 -1.44 13.89 3.89
CA SER A 4 -0.22 13.98 3.08
C SER A 4 -0.33 13.04 1.89
N LEU A 5 -0.09 13.54 0.69
CA LEU A 5 0.01 12.71 -0.52
C LEU A 5 1.49 12.60 -0.91
N GLU A 6 1.98 11.36 -0.97
CA GLU A 6 3.37 11.06 -1.34
C GLU A 6 3.44 10.38 -2.71
N HIS A 7 4.45 10.75 -3.47
CA HIS A 7 4.79 10.12 -4.73
C HIS A 7 5.94 9.14 -4.50
N LEU A 8 5.68 7.86 -4.71
CA LEU A 8 6.65 6.79 -4.53
C LEU A 8 7.05 6.25 -5.90
N ALA A 9 8.35 6.21 -6.20
CA ALA A 9 8.84 5.87 -7.52
C ALA A 9 8.33 4.50 -8.01
N GLY A 10 7.91 4.43 -9.28
CA GLY A 10 7.33 3.20 -9.85
C GLY A 10 8.34 2.08 -10.14
N ASN A 11 9.64 2.35 -10.00
CA ASN A 11 10.71 1.37 -10.21
C ASN A 11 11.15 0.66 -8.91
N LEU A 12 10.47 0.91 -7.79
CA LEU A 12 10.78 0.29 -6.50
C LEU A 12 10.36 -1.18 -6.48
N THR A 13 11.11 -2.01 -5.76
CA THR A 13 10.64 -3.34 -5.36
C THR A 13 9.54 -3.22 -4.30
N LEU A 14 8.75 -4.28 -4.08
CA LEU A 14 7.75 -4.29 -3.00
C LEU A 14 8.36 -4.01 -1.62
N ALA A 15 9.53 -4.60 -1.34
CA ALA A 15 10.25 -4.35 -0.09
C ALA A 15 10.64 -2.87 0.05
N ALA A 16 11.18 -2.25 -1.01
CA ALA A 16 11.54 -0.84 -0.99
C ALA A 16 10.30 0.08 -0.88
N LEU A 17 9.18 -0.31 -1.49
CA LEU A 17 7.91 0.40 -1.37
C LEU A 17 7.38 0.33 0.08
N LYS A 18 7.38 -0.85 0.70
CA LYS A 18 7.05 -1.03 2.13
C LYS A 18 7.95 -0.16 3.00
N THR A 19 9.27 -0.19 2.80
CA THR A 19 10.21 0.67 3.55
C THR A 19 9.88 2.16 3.43
N LYS A 20 9.54 2.64 2.23
CA LYS A 20 9.17 4.05 2.03
C LYS A 20 7.90 4.44 2.76
N ILE A 21 6.90 3.56 2.75
CA ILE A 21 5.67 3.78 3.50
C ILE A 21 5.98 3.81 5.01
N ARG A 22 6.78 2.87 5.51
CA ARG A 22 7.17 2.82 6.93
C ARG A 22 7.93 4.05 7.40
N GLN A 23 8.84 4.58 6.58
CA GLN A 23 9.54 5.84 6.89
C GLN A 23 8.56 7.00 7.10
N LYS A 24 7.45 7.05 6.35
CA LYS A 24 6.42 8.07 6.54
C LYS A 24 5.59 7.81 7.80
N GLU A 25 5.31 6.55 8.11
CA GLU A 25 4.59 6.18 9.33
C GLU A 25 5.39 6.48 10.62
N GLU A 26 6.70 6.20 10.61
CA GLU A 26 7.63 6.58 11.67
C GLU A 26 7.68 8.11 11.89
N ALA A 27 7.41 8.89 10.84
CA ALA A 27 7.31 10.36 10.90
C ALA A 27 5.97 10.86 11.47
N GLY A 28 5.13 9.98 12.03
CA GLY A 28 3.87 10.36 12.67
C GLY A 28 2.63 10.23 11.79
N PHE A 29 2.74 9.59 10.64
CA PHE A 29 1.63 9.38 9.74
C PHE A 29 1.12 7.93 9.75
N GLU A 30 0.00 7.71 9.10
CA GLU A 30 -0.62 6.40 8.93
C GLU A 30 -1.03 6.25 7.47
N LEU A 31 -0.67 5.13 6.83
CA LEU A 31 -1.15 4.85 5.48
C LEU A 31 -2.68 4.71 5.48
N VAL A 32 -3.34 5.43 4.56
CA VAL A 32 -4.79 5.35 4.33
C VAL A 32 -5.09 4.60 3.05
N THR A 33 -4.31 4.85 1.99
CA THR A 33 -4.49 4.14 0.71
C THR A 33 -3.21 4.20 -0.12
N LEU A 34 -3.00 3.15 -0.90
CA LEU A 34 -1.99 3.07 -1.94
C LEU A 34 -2.69 2.95 -3.30
N ALA A 35 -2.20 3.65 -4.31
CA ALA A 35 -2.77 3.64 -5.66
C ALA A 35 -1.69 3.84 -6.73
N ARG A 36 -1.96 3.45 -7.97
CA ARG A 36 -1.19 3.94 -9.13
C ARG A 36 -1.56 5.38 -9.48
N GLY A 37 -0.59 6.10 -10.01
CA GLY A 37 -0.80 7.42 -10.58
C GLY A 37 0.22 7.78 -11.65
N ARG A 38 0.18 9.04 -12.06
CA ARG A 38 1.16 9.64 -12.95
C ARG A 38 1.55 11.02 -12.44
N LEU A 39 2.84 11.32 -12.42
CA LEU A 39 3.38 12.64 -12.10
C LEU A 39 4.31 13.08 -13.23
N GLY A 40 4.06 14.24 -13.84
CA GLY A 40 4.85 14.72 -14.97
C GLY A 40 4.88 13.74 -16.17
N GLY A 41 3.85 12.91 -16.34
CA GLY A 41 3.79 11.86 -17.36
C GLY A 41 4.47 10.54 -16.99
N GLN A 42 5.22 10.48 -15.89
CA GLN A 42 5.89 9.28 -15.42
C GLN A 42 4.96 8.44 -14.54
N ALA A 43 4.94 7.12 -14.76
CA ALA A 43 4.26 6.15 -13.91
C ALA A 43 4.83 6.20 -12.48
N THR A 44 3.95 6.36 -11.50
CA THR A 44 4.33 6.47 -10.08
C THR A 44 3.30 5.76 -9.21
N ASN A 45 3.71 5.38 -8.01
CA ASN A 45 2.80 5.01 -6.95
C ASN A 45 2.44 6.26 -6.15
N LEU A 46 1.19 6.32 -5.69
CA LEU A 46 0.63 7.37 -4.86
C LEU A 46 0.23 6.75 -3.54
N ALA A 47 0.76 7.26 -2.44
CA ALA A 47 0.39 6.84 -1.10
C ALA A 47 -0.23 8.03 -0.36
N THR A 48 -1.46 7.85 0.10
CA THR A 48 -2.15 8.85 0.91
C THR A 48 -2.01 8.49 2.37
N PHE A 49 -1.66 9.47 3.17
CA PHE A 49 -1.40 9.34 4.59
C PHE A 49 -2.24 10.30 5.40
N ARG A 50 -2.58 9.89 6.61
CA ARG A 50 -3.20 10.74 7.63
C ARG A 50 -2.24 10.93 8.79
N GLU A 51 -2.15 12.15 9.30
CA GLU A 51 -1.39 12.46 10.50
C GLU A 51 -2.05 11.84 11.73
N ARG A 52 -1.25 11.17 12.59
CA ARG A 52 -1.72 10.58 13.83
C ARG A 52 -1.65 11.58 14.96
N SER A 53 -2.70 11.64 15.78
CA SER A 53 -2.81 12.60 16.88
C SER A 53 -2.18 12.13 18.20
N ASP A 54 -1.99 10.83 18.37
CA ASP A 54 -1.60 10.18 19.63
C ASP A 54 -0.17 9.62 19.62
N GLY A 55 0.50 9.64 18.47
CA GLY A 55 1.87 9.14 18.30
C GLY A 55 2.01 7.62 18.41
N SER A 56 0.91 6.87 18.47
CA SER A 56 0.93 5.40 18.55
C SER A 56 1.46 4.80 17.25
N ASP A 57 2.25 3.72 17.28
CA ASP A 57 2.68 2.94 16.10
C ASP A 57 1.45 2.34 15.39
N PRO A 58 1.27 2.48 14.05
CA PRO A 58 0.03 2.03 13.44
C PRO A 58 0.03 0.51 13.23
N GLY A 59 1.10 -0.22 13.58
CA GLY A 59 1.24 -1.65 13.29
C GLY A 59 1.86 -1.90 11.91
N ASP A 60 2.34 -3.13 11.66
CA ASP A 60 3.01 -3.48 10.40
C ASP A 60 2.06 -3.67 9.25
N ILE A 61 2.46 -3.14 8.09
CA ILE A 61 1.71 -3.31 6.85
C ILE A 61 2.34 -4.43 6.03
N ASP A 62 1.52 -5.21 5.34
CA ASP A 62 1.98 -6.16 4.35
C ASP A 62 1.48 -5.77 2.97
N LEU A 63 2.40 -5.81 2.00
CA LEU A 63 2.12 -5.58 0.59
C LEU A 63 2.11 -6.93 -0.10
N VAL A 64 0.92 -7.45 -0.37
CA VAL A 64 0.73 -8.77 -0.93
C VAL A 64 0.44 -8.65 -2.43
N PRO A 65 1.36 -9.11 -3.30
CA PRO A 65 1.08 -9.15 -4.73
C PRO A 65 0.03 -10.22 -5.05
N ILE A 66 -0.94 -9.86 -5.88
CA ILE A 66 -1.93 -10.76 -6.48
C ILE A 66 -1.61 -10.87 -7.97
N PRO A 67 -1.22 -12.06 -8.48
CA PRO A 67 -0.90 -12.22 -9.89
C PRO A 67 -2.10 -11.90 -10.79
N ALA A 68 -1.88 -11.16 -11.88
CA ALA A 68 -2.95 -10.71 -12.79
C ALA A 68 -3.68 -11.84 -13.54
N GLY A 69 -3.17 -13.07 -13.49
CA GLY A 69 -3.76 -14.26 -14.12
C GLY A 69 -4.58 -15.14 -13.18
N GLU A 70 -4.70 -14.76 -11.91
CA GLU A 70 -5.52 -15.49 -10.93
C GLU A 70 -7.02 -15.31 -11.22
N SER A 71 -7.82 -16.27 -10.75
CA SER A 71 -9.27 -16.18 -10.90
C SER A 71 -9.85 -15.06 -10.02
N ARG A 72 -11.06 -14.62 -10.33
CA ARG A 72 -11.78 -13.63 -9.50
C ARG A 72 -11.92 -14.11 -8.05
N GLU A 73 -12.22 -15.39 -7.86
CA GLU A 73 -12.37 -16.01 -6.54
C GLU A 73 -11.05 -15.99 -5.76
N ALA A 74 -9.91 -16.19 -6.44
CA ALA A 74 -8.60 -16.07 -5.82
C ALA A 74 -8.27 -14.63 -5.41
N HIS A 75 -8.73 -13.63 -6.18
CA HIS A 75 -8.64 -12.23 -5.78
C HIS A 75 -9.50 -11.93 -4.55
N GLU A 76 -10.76 -12.37 -4.55
CA GLU A 76 -11.72 -12.14 -3.45
C GLU A 76 -11.25 -12.83 -2.16
N SER A 77 -10.87 -14.11 -2.24
CA SER A 77 -10.31 -14.87 -1.09
C SER A 77 -9.11 -14.16 -0.47
N ARG A 78 -8.26 -13.50 -1.28
CA ARG A 78 -7.08 -12.85 -0.73
C ARG A 78 -7.40 -11.57 0.05
N LEU A 79 -8.49 -10.90 -0.30
CA LEU A 79 -9.02 -9.75 0.47
C LEU A 79 -9.60 -10.24 1.81
N ASP A 80 -10.27 -11.39 1.80
CA ASP A 80 -10.89 -11.98 3.00
C ASP A 80 -9.83 -12.60 3.95
N ASP A 81 -8.77 -13.21 3.42
CA ASP A 81 -7.65 -13.80 4.19
C ASP A 81 -6.93 -12.81 5.12
N GLY A 82 -6.99 -11.52 4.79
CA GLY A 82 -6.48 -10.45 5.64
C GLY A 82 -7.29 -10.39 6.93
N GLU A 83 -8.61 -10.24 6.79
CA GLU A 83 -9.56 -10.04 7.88
C GLU A 83 -9.69 -11.26 8.80
N GLU A 84 -9.73 -12.48 8.24
CA GLU A 84 -9.79 -13.73 9.04
C GLU A 84 -8.52 -13.95 9.89
N GLY A 85 -7.38 -13.42 9.45
CA GLY A 85 -6.11 -13.47 10.18
C GLY A 85 -5.99 -12.42 11.30
N GLY A 86 -7.04 -11.63 11.56
CA GLY A 86 -7.00 -10.52 12.50
C GLY A 86 -6.30 -9.27 11.96
N ARG A 87 -6.02 -9.21 10.66
CA ARG A 87 -5.41 -8.05 10.00
C ARG A 87 -6.50 -7.13 9.46
N SER A 88 -6.24 -5.83 9.51
CA SER A 88 -7.11 -4.82 8.92
C SER A 88 -6.74 -4.59 7.46
N PHE A 89 -7.70 -4.78 6.55
CA PHE A 89 -7.52 -4.42 5.16
C PHE A 89 -7.48 -2.89 4.99
N ILE A 90 -6.48 -2.37 4.29
CA ILE A 90 -6.29 -0.94 4.02
C ILE A 90 -6.73 -0.59 2.60
N SER A 91 -6.15 -1.27 1.60
CA SER A 91 -6.41 -0.93 0.21
C SER A 91 -6.05 -2.06 -0.74
N TYR A 92 -6.74 -2.09 -1.89
CA TYR A 92 -6.39 -2.91 -3.04
C TYR A 92 -6.12 -2.01 -4.23
N ALA A 93 -4.94 -2.13 -4.83
CA ALA A 93 -4.58 -1.30 -5.97
C ALA A 93 -3.59 -1.98 -6.92
N ALA A 94 -3.73 -1.67 -8.20
CA ALA A 94 -2.65 -1.82 -9.16
C ALA A 94 -1.58 -0.77 -8.85
N VAL A 95 -0.34 -1.20 -8.63
CA VAL A 95 0.84 -0.36 -8.34
C VAL A 95 2.01 -0.79 -9.21
N PHE A 96 2.99 0.07 -9.39
CA PHE A 96 4.21 -0.22 -10.13
C PHE A 96 5.28 -0.82 -9.21
N VAL A 97 5.66 -2.06 -9.47
CA VAL A 97 6.75 -2.79 -8.81
C VAL A 97 7.80 -3.11 -9.86
N SER A 98 9.02 -2.61 -9.66
CA SER A 98 10.10 -2.76 -10.64
C SER A 98 9.69 -2.34 -12.07
N SER A 99 8.86 -1.29 -12.18
CA SER A 99 8.26 -0.77 -13.42
C SER A 99 7.14 -1.62 -14.06
N ALA A 100 6.77 -2.76 -13.47
CA ALA A 100 5.63 -3.56 -13.90
C ALA A 100 4.39 -3.28 -13.04
N GLU A 101 3.21 -3.23 -13.66
CA GLU A 101 1.96 -3.12 -12.92
C GLU A 101 1.68 -4.44 -12.19
N THR A 102 1.45 -4.36 -10.88
CA THR A 102 1.17 -5.47 -9.99
C THR A 102 -0.03 -5.10 -9.12
N ASN A 103 -1.04 -5.96 -9.07
CA ASN A 103 -2.14 -5.79 -8.11
C ASN A 103 -1.62 -6.13 -6.72
N VAL A 104 -1.89 -5.27 -5.75
CA VAL A 104 -1.42 -5.44 -4.37
C VAL A 104 -2.59 -5.23 -3.42
N ALA A 105 -2.81 -6.22 -2.54
CA ALA A 105 -3.59 -6.04 -1.33
C ALA A 105 -2.66 -5.51 -0.22
N VAL A 106 -3.15 -4.53 0.53
CA VAL A 106 -2.44 -3.91 1.63
C VAL A 106 -3.19 -4.22 2.91
N ASP A 107 -2.56 -5.03 3.75
CA ASP A 107 -3.10 -5.46 5.05
C ASP A 107 -2.28 -4.84 6.17
N ARG A 108 -2.85 -4.76 7.37
CA ARG A 108 -2.15 -4.32 8.57
C ARG A 108 -2.40 -5.25 9.74
N ALA A 109 -1.35 -5.63 10.43
CA ALA A 109 -1.42 -6.45 11.65
C ALA A 109 -1.99 -5.70 12.85
#